data_AF-A0A967Z9Y6-F1
#
_entry.id   AF-A0A967Z9Y6-F1
#
_cell.length_a   1.000
_cell.length_b   1.000
_cell.length_c   1.000
_cell.angle_alpha   90.00
_cell.angle_beta   90.00
_cell.angle_gamma   90.00
#
_symmetry.space_group_name_H-M   'P 1'
#
loop_
_entity.id
_entity.type
_entity.pdbx_description
1 polymer ?
#
loop_
_entity_poly.entity_id
_entity_poly.type
_entity_poly.pdbx_seq_one_letter_code
_entity_poly.pdbx_strand_id
1 'polypeptide(L)'
;MKGYHDVERHDDAVSIEGLVIYRFDSPLFFANAEHFERRVAGAIRHAPWPVRWVVIAAEPMTDIDTTAAETLVEILDEFERRGIRLVFAEMKGP
;
A
#
# COMPACT_ATOMS: atom_id res chain seq x y z
N MET A 1 -19.90 9.92 6.37
CA MET A 1 -18.60 10.28 6.99
C MET A 1 -17.69 10.73 5.86
N LYS A 2 -16.90 11.81 6.00
CA LYS A 2 -15.93 12.19 4.96
C LYS A 2 -14.62 11.47 5.26
N GLY A 3 -14.08 10.72 4.29
CA GLY A 3 -12.84 9.96 4.46
C GLY A 3 -12.68 8.85 3.42
N TYR A 4 -11.56 8.14 3.49
CA TYR A 4 -11.33 6.91 2.74
C TYR A 4 -11.73 5.71 3.59
N HIS A 5 -12.47 4.79 2.99
CA HIS A 5 -13.06 3.64 3.68
C HIS A 5 -12.86 2.36 2.87
N ASP A 6 -13.00 1.22 3.55
CA ASP A 6 -12.95 -0.09 2.93
C ASP A 6 -14.15 -0.25 1.96
N VAL A 7 -13.84 -0.46 0.68
CA VAL A 7 -14.84 -0.60 -0.39
C VAL A 7 -15.73 -1.83 -0.22
N GLU A 8 -15.29 -2.85 0.52
CA GLU A 8 -16.10 -4.05 0.80
C GLU A 8 -17.11 -3.81 1.93
N ARG A 9 -16.93 -2.75 2.74
CA ARG A 9 -17.76 -2.45 3.91
C ARG A 9 -18.72 -1.27 3.68
N HIS A 10 -18.62 -0.62 2.53
CA HIS A 10 -19.34 0.61 2.21
C HIS A 10 -19.84 0.56 0.77
N ASP A 11 -21.10 0.16 0.58
CA ASP A 11 -21.73 0.04 -0.74
C ASP A 11 -21.81 1.36 -1.51
N ASP A 12 -21.74 2.50 -0.81
CA ASP A 12 -21.72 3.86 -1.37
C ASP A 12 -20.31 4.38 -1.67
N ALA A 13 -19.27 3.57 -1.42
CA ALA A 13 -17.89 3.96 -1.68
C ALA A 13 -17.64 4.14 -3.19
N VAL A 14 -16.90 5.20 -3.53
CA VAL A 14 -16.48 5.49 -4.90
C VAL A 14 -14.97 5.35 -4.99
N SER A 15 -14.50 4.53 -5.94
CA SER A 15 -13.08 4.40 -6.25
C SER A 15 -12.61 5.50 -7.21
N ILE A 16 -11.37 5.94 -7.03
CA ILE A 16 -10.71 6.87 -7.95
C ILE A 16 -9.97 6.03 -9.00
N GLU A 17 -10.19 6.33 -10.29
CA GLU A 17 -9.56 5.60 -11.39
C GLU A 17 -8.03 5.64 -11.29
N GLY A 18 -7.41 4.46 -11.35
CA GLY A 18 -5.96 4.29 -11.33
C GLY A 18 -5.31 4.51 -9.96
N LEU A 19 -6.10 4.66 -8.89
CA LEU A 19 -5.62 4.78 -7.52
C LEU A 19 -6.03 3.57 -6.68
N VAL A 20 -5.05 2.99 -5.98
CA VAL A 20 -5.27 2.04 -4.89
C VAL A 20 -4.79 2.68 -3.59
N ILE A 21 -5.64 2.67 -2.56
CA ILE A 21 -5.25 3.00 -1.19
C ILE A 21 -5.25 1.70 -0.41
N TYR A 22 -4.10 1.30 0.12
CA TYR A 22 -3.93 0.06 0.87
C TYR A 22 -3.51 0.38 2.30
N ARG A 23 -4.33 -0.03 3.28
CA ARG A 23 -3.98 0.07 4.70
C ARG A 23 -3.40 -1.24 5.17
N PHE A 24 -2.18 -1.19 5.70
CA PHE A 24 -1.53 -2.36 6.29
C PHE A 24 -1.65 -2.29 7.82
N ASP A 25 -2.53 -3.11 8.38
CA ASP A 25 -2.84 -3.12 9.81
C ASP A 25 -1.78 -3.90 10.64
N SER A 26 -0.49 -3.61 10.42
CA SER A 26 0.65 -4.26 11.11
C SER A 26 1.95 -3.44 10.97
N PRO A 27 2.91 -3.54 11.91
CA PRO A 27 4.29 -3.09 11.68
C PRO A 27 4.89 -3.80 10.47
N LEU A 28 5.87 -3.20 9.80
CA LEU A 28 6.56 -3.82 8.67
C LEU A 28 7.97 -4.24 9.11
N PHE A 29 8.23 -5.54 9.11
CA PHE A 29 9.51 -6.13 9.51
C PHE A 29 9.89 -7.20 8.48
N PHE A 30 11.15 -7.65 8.49
CA PHE A 30 11.65 -8.56 7.46
C PHE A 30 10.74 -9.77 7.20
N ALA A 31 10.26 -10.42 8.28
CA ALA A 31 9.47 -11.64 8.17
C ALA A 31 8.04 -11.44 7.64
N ASN A 32 7.53 -10.20 7.51
CA ASN A 32 6.23 -9.94 6.90
C ASN A 32 6.29 -9.09 5.61
N ALA A 33 7.49 -8.70 5.15
CA ALA A 33 7.66 -7.88 3.95
C ALA A 33 7.16 -8.59 2.68
N GLU A 34 7.47 -9.88 2.49
CA GLU A 34 6.95 -10.66 1.35
C GLU A 34 5.41 -10.79 1.40
N HIS A 35 4.85 -10.90 2.61
CA HIS A 35 3.40 -10.92 2.78
C HIS A 35 2.77 -9.58 2.39
N PHE A 36 3.37 -8.46 2.82
CA PHE A 36 2.97 -7.12 2.44
C PHE A 36 2.98 -6.93 0.92
N GLU A 37 4.08 -7.29 0.26
CA GLU A 37 4.21 -7.20 -1.19
C GLU A 37 3.12 -7.98 -1.92
N ARG A 38 2.91 -9.25 -1.55
CA ARG A 38 1.87 -10.11 -2.15
C ARG A 38 0.49 -9.51 -2.01
N ARG A 39 0.20 -8.87 -0.87
CA ARG A 39 -1.09 -8.21 -0.61
C ARG A 39 -1.26 -6.96 -1.49
N VAL A 40 -0.24 -6.11 -1.58
CA VAL A 40 -0.25 -4.91 -2.43
C VAL A 40 -0.38 -5.30 -3.90
N ALA A 41 0.41 -6.26 -4.38
CA ALA A 41 0.31 -6.79 -5.73
C ALA A 41 -1.08 -7.41 -5.99
N GLY A 42 -1.65 -8.07 -4.99
CA GLY A 42 -3.03 -8.56 -5.02
C GLY A 42 -4.05 -7.44 -5.22
N ALA A 43 -3.97 -6.37 -4.43
CA ALA A 43 -4.85 -5.21 -4.56
C ALA A 43 -4.74 -4.55 -5.94
N ILE A 44 -3.52 -4.43 -6.48
CA ILE A 44 -3.29 -3.90 -7.84
C ILE A 44 -3.96 -4.79 -8.90
N ARG A 45 -3.82 -6.12 -8.81
CA ARG A 45 -4.40 -7.05 -9.79
C ARG A 45 -5.93 -7.05 -9.80
N HIS A 46 -6.57 -6.82 -8.65
CA HIS A 46 -8.03 -6.80 -8.52
C HIS A 46 -8.62 -5.40 -8.72
N ALA A 47 -7.79 -4.38 -8.94
CA ALA A 47 -8.28 -3.04 -9.18
C ALA A 47 -9.12 -3.01 -10.48
N PRO A 48 -10.25 -2.28 -10.50
CA PRO A 48 -11.13 -2.23 -11.67
C PRO A 48 -10.52 -1.49 -12.87
N TRP A 49 -9.38 -0.81 -12.68
CA TRP A 49 -8.71 0.01 -13.68
C TRP A 49 -7.20 -0.21 -13.62
N PRO A 50 -6.45 0.08 -14.71
CA PRO A 50 -4.99 0.10 -14.66
C PRO A 50 -4.48 1.04 -13.56
N VAL A 51 -3.75 0.48 -12.59
CA VAL A 51 -3.24 1.24 -11.45
C VAL A 51 -2.03 2.07 -11.88
N ARG A 52 -2.02 3.35 -11.50
CA ARG A 52 -0.89 4.27 -11.65
C ARG A 52 -0.32 4.71 -10.32
N TRP A 53 -1.14 4.70 -9.27
CA TRP A 53 -0.79 5.13 -7.93
C TRP A 53 -1.20 4.11 -6.88
N VAL A 54 -0.29 3.82 -5.97
CA VAL A 54 -0.56 3.04 -4.76
C VAL A 54 -0.18 3.90 -3.57
N VAL A 55 -1.16 4.22 -2.73
CA VAL A 55 -0.95 4.90 -1.46
C VAL A 55 -0.98 3.86 -0.35
N ILE A 56 0.11 3.71 0.37
CA ILE A 56 0.16 2.91 1.59
C ILE A 56 -0.22 3.82 2.76
N ALA A 57 -1.38 3.54 3.37
CA ALA A 57 -1.78 4.20 4.61
C ALA A 57 -0.99 3.59 5.76
N ALA A 58 0.05 4.30 6.19
CA ALA A 58 1.08 3.82 7.10
C ALA A 58 0.80 4.17 8.58
N GLU A 59 -0.36 4.74 8.92
CA GLU A 59 -0.79 5.02 10.30
C GLU A 59 -0.56 3.82 11.26
N PRO A 60 -0.84 2.55 10.87
CA PRO A 60 -0.63 1.38 11.72
C PRO A 60 0.81 0.82 11.66
N MET A 61 1.64 1.30 10.75
CA MET A 61 3.04 0.88 10.61
C MET A 61 3.86 1.59 11.68
N THR A 62 3.84 1.05 12.90
CA THR A 62 4.47 1.68 14.06
C THR A 62 5.99 1.55 14.09
N ASP A 63 6.57 0.65 13.31
CA ASP A 63 8.00 0.40 13.23
C ASP A 63 8.39 -0.20 11.87
N ILE A 64 9.60 0.11 11.41
CA ILE A 64 10.23 -0.45 10.20
C ILE A 64 11.69 -0.77 10.55
N ASP A 65 12.07 -2.04 10.55
CA ASP A 65 13.47 -2.43 10.76
C ASP A 65 14.34 -2.18 9.51
N THR A 66 15.66 -2.09 9.68
CA THR A 66 16.60 -1.81 8.57
C THR A 66 16.48 -2.81 7.42
N THR A 67 16.28 -4.08 7.73
CA THR A 67 16.16 -5.15 6.71
C THR A 67 14.85 -5.02 5.94
N ALA A 68 13.76 -4.67 6.61
CA ALA A 68 12.47 -4.41 5.99
C ALA A 68 12.51 -3.17 5.10
N ALA A 69 13.28 -2.15 5.48
CA ALA A 69 13.50 -0.98 4.65
C ALA A 69 14.22 -1.34 3.34
N GLU A 70 15.20 -2.25 3.36
CA GLU A 70 15.87 -2.74 2.15
C GLU A 70 14.88 -3.48 1.23
N THR A 71 14.09 -4.41 1.77
CA THR A 71 13.04 -5.09 0.99
C THR A 71 12.01 -4.11 0.44
N LEU A 72 11.66 -3.07 1.21
CA LEU A 72 10.72 -2.04 0.76
C LEU A 72 11.25 -1.25 -0.44
N VAL A 73 12.55 -0.96 -0.48
CA VAL A 73 13.20 -0.32 -1.63
C VAL A 73 13.09 -1.21 -2.87
N GLU A 74 13.33 -2.51 -2.75
CA GLU A 74 13.19 -3.45 -3.87
C GLU A 74 11.75 -3.48 -4.42
N ILE A 75 10.77 -3.44 -3.52
CA ILE A 75 9.34 -3.37 -3.87
C ILE A 75 9.01 -2.06 -4.59
N LEU A 76 9.53 -0.93 -4.10
CA LEU A 76 9.36 0.39 -4.73
C LEU A 76 9.90 0.38 -6.16
N ASP A 77 11.13 -0.12 -6.35
CA ASP A 77 11.80 -0.19 -7.64
C ASP A 77 11.08 -1.13 -8.61
N GLU A 78 10.52 -2.25 -8.14
CA GLU A 78 9.71 -3.13 -8.99
C GLU A 78 8.46 -2.41 -9.50
N PHE A 79 7.69 -1.78 -8.61
CA PHE A 79 6.47 -1.10 -9.02
C PHE A 79 6.76 0.09 -9.94
N GLU A 80 7.84 0.85 -9.68
CA GLU A 80 8.24 1.95 -10.54
C GLU A 80 8.61 1.48 -11.96
N ARG A 81 9.34 0.36 -12.10
CA ARG A 81 9.63 -0.25 -13.41
C ARG A 81 8.36 -0.67 -14.16
N ARG A 82 7.27 -0.92 -13.45
CA ARG A 82 5.95 -1.25 -14.01
C ARG A 82 5.08 -0.02 -14.27
N GLY A 83 5.61 1.19 -14.07
CA GLY A 83 4.90 2.46 -14.24
C GLY A 83 3.91 2.77 -13.12
N ILE A 84 4.05 2.12 -11.96
CA ILE A 84 3.19 2.29 -10.79
C ILE A 84 3.96 3.04 -9.72
N ARG A 85 3.45 4.19 -9.29
CA ARG A 85 4.08 4.99 -8.25
C ARG A 85 3.52 4.62 -6.88
N LEU A 86 4.38 4.12 -5.99
CA LEU A 86 4.03 3.80 -4.63
C LEU A 86 4.46 4.95 -3.70
N VAL A 87 3.54 5.40 -2.84
CA VAL A 87 3.76 6.51 -1.90
C VAL A 87 3.18 6.15 -0.52
N PHE A 88 3.71 6.77 0.53
CA PHE A 88 3.24 6.56 1.90
C PHE A 88 2.46 7.77 2.39
N ALA A 89 1.37 7.52 3.11
CA ALA A 89 0.61 8.52 3.84
C ALA A 89 0.69 8.24 5.34
N GLU A 90 0.76 9.29 6.16
CA GLU A 90 0.76 9.20 7.63
C GLU A 90 1.89 8.33 8.22
N MET A 91 3.03 8.28 7.53
CA MET A 91 4.24 7.64 8.04
C MET A 91 4.69 8.36 9.32
N LYS A 92 4.91 7.60 10.39
CA LYS A 92 5.46 8.14 11.63
C LYS A 92 6.92 8.54 11.40
N GLY A 93 7.26 9.75 11.82
CA GLY A 93 8.66 10.21 11.86
C GLY A 93 9.43 9.51 12.99
N PRO A 94 10.77 9.63 12.98
CA PRO A 94 11.61 9.17 14.09
C PRO A 94 11.29 9.87 15.42
#